data_AF-A0A925H092-F1
#
_entry.id   AF-A0A925H092-F1
#
_cell.length_a   1.000
_cell.length_b   1.000
_cell.length_c   1.000
_cell.angle_alpha   90.00
_cell.angle_beta   90.00
_cell.angle_gamma   90.00
#
_symmetry.space_group_name_H-M   'P 1'
#
loop_
_entity.id
_entity.type
_entity.pdbx_description
1 polymer ?
#
loop_
_entity_poly.entity_id
_entity_poly.type
_entity_poly.pdbx_seq_one_letter_code
_entity_poly.pdbx_strand_id
1 'polypeptide(L)'
;MKSILLGMFGFFIGGFVGFQLRPAAFLVGQLPFETVIARGSNLSGLDSLLISTAQTSFNYMLAGAVLGAACGLVAGLMMSRRAPQQAA
;
A
#
# COMPACT_ATOMS: atom_id res chain seq x y z
N MET A 1 -4.95 -0.14 -21.93
CA MET A 1 -5.79 -0.60 -20.79
C MET A 1 -5.12 -1.68 -19.94
N LYS A 2 -4.55 -2.75 -20.51
CA LYS A 2 -3.96 -3.87 -19.74
C LYS A 2 -2.87 -3.43 -18.72
N SER A 3 -2.04 -2.45 -19.05
CA SER A 3 -1.00 -1.92 -18.14
C SER A 3 -1.58 -1.19 -16.92
N ILE A 4 -2.65 -0.41 -17.11
CA ILE A 4 -3.34 0.32 -16.03
C ILE A 4 -3.99 -0.69 -15.07
N LEU A 5 -4.59 -1.76 -15.60
CA LEU A 5 -5.20 -2.81 -14.80
C LEU A 5 -4.15 -3.54 -13.92
N LEU A 6 -2.98 -3.88 -14.49
CA LEU A 6 -1.87 -4.44 -13.71
C LEU A 6 -1.36 -3.44 -12.65
N GLY A 7 -1.29 -2.15 -12.98
CA GLY A 7 -0.94 -1.10 -12.02
C GLY A 7 -1.90 -1.02 -10.85
N MET A 8 -3.22 -1.04 -11.11
CA MET A 8 -4.24 -1.05 -10.05
C MET A 8 -4.14 -2.32 -9.19
N PHE A 9 -3.95 -3.48 -9.80
CA PHE A 9 -3.78 -4.73 -9.07
C PHE A 9 -2.53 -4.71 -8.18
N GLY A 10 -1.43 -4.18 -8.73
CA GLY A 10 -0.19 -3.93 -7.98
C GLY A 10 -0.40 -2.97 -6.81
N PHE A 11 -1.19 -1.91 -6.97
CA PHE A 11 -1.53 -0.97 -5.90
C PHE A 11 -2.20 -1.66 -4.71
N PHE A 12 -3.23 -2.47 -4.96
CA PHE A 12 -3.96 -3.15 -3.89
C PHE A 12 -3.12 -4.22 -3.19
N ILE A 13 -2.36 -5.03 -3.94
CA ILE A 13 -1.47 -6.03 -3.35
C ILE A 13 -0.36 -5.34 -2.55
N GLY A 14 0.27 -4.32 -3.12
CA GLY A 14 1.31 -3.55 -2.46
C GLY A 14 0.81 -2.89 -1.17
N GLY A 15 -0.40 -2.32 -1.20
CA GLY A 15 -1.03 -1.73 -0.03
C GLY A 15 -1.34 -2.76 1.06
N PHE A 16 -1.84 -3.93 0.67
CA PHE A 16 -2.10 -5.03 1.59
C PHE A 16 -0.80 -5.55 2.24
N VAL A 17 0.27 -5.74 1.47
CA VAL A 17 1.58 -6.14 1.97
C VAL A 17 2.18 -5.06 2.88
N GLY A 18 2.11 -3.79 2.48
CA GLY A 18 2.56 -2.66 3.28
C GLY A 18 1.77 -2.51 4.59
N PHE A 19 0.48 -2.80 4.56
CA PHE A 19 -0.34 -2.92 5.76
C PHE A 19 0.14 -4.08 6.63
N GLN A 20 0.42 -5.26 6.10
CA GLN A 20 0.94 -6.38 6.91
C GLN A 20 2.29 -6.07 7.58
N LEU A 21 3.16 -5.32 6.90
CA LEU A 21 4.46 -4.87 7.40
C LEU A 21 4.36 -3.67 8.35
N ARG A 22 3.16 -3.19 8.67
CA ARG A 22 2.97 -2.01 9.52
C ARG A 22 3.59 -2.24 10.91
N PRO A 23 4.28 -1.21 11.46
CA PRO A 23 4.88 -1.30 12.79
C PRO A 23 3.81 -1.51 13.87
N ALA A 24 4.17 -2.29 14.89
CA ALA A 24 3.37 -2.46 16.08
C ALA A 24 3.65 -1.34 17.08
N ALA A 25 2.59 -0.81 17.70
CA ALA A 25 2.69 0.07 18.85
C ALA A 25 3.20 -0.73 20.05
N PHE A 26 4.06 -0.11 20.86
CA PHE A 26 4.49 -0.67 22.13
C PHE A 26 3.25 -0.90 23.02
N LEU A 27 3.12 -2.11 23.60
CA LEU A 27 2.00 -2.60 24.43
C LEU A 27 0.69 -2.97 23.73
N VAL A 28 0.27 -2.28 22.66
CA VAL A 28 -1.05 -2.50 22.01
C VAL A 28 -0.96 -3.34 20.74
N GLY A 29 0.23 -3.52 20.17
CA GLY A 29 0.43 -4.30 18.95
C GLY A 29 0.09 -3.51 17.69
N GLN A 30 -0.29 -4.21 16.61
CA GLN A 30 -0.63 -3.56 15.35
C GLN A 30 -2.01 -2.89 15.42
N LEU A 31 -2.06 -1.61 15.04
CA LEU A 31 -3.32 -0.85 14.97
C LEU A 31 -4.27 -1.45 13.92
N PRO A 32 -5.59 -1.37 14.17
CA PRO A 32 -6.61 -1.85 13.24
C PRO A 32 -6.64 -0.99 11.97
N PHE A 33 -7.11 -1.58 10.87
CA PHE A 33 -7.14 -0.92 9.56
C PHE A 33 -7.86 0.43 9.60
N GLU A 34 -9.01 0.50 10.27
CA GLU A 34 -9.81 1.72 10.40
C GLU A 34 -9.01 2.89 11.00
N THR A 35 -8.26 2.64 12.08
CA THR A 35 -7.40 3.65 12.71
C THR A 35 -6.24 4.06 11.81
N VAL A 36 -5.67 3.12 11.06
CA VAL A 36 -4.57 3.39 10.13
C VAL A 36 -5.03 4.28 8.97
N ILE A 37 -6.16 3.96 8.33
CA ILE A 37 -6.70 4.80 7.24
C ILE A 37 -7.19 6.16 7.72
N ALA A 38 -7.71 6.22 8.95
CA ALA A 38 -8.10 7.47 9.61
C ALA A 38 -6.88 8.28 10.12
N ARG A 39 -5.67 7.74 9.99
CA ARG A 39 -4.42 8.34 10.51
C ARG A 39 -4.50 8.71 11.99
N GLY A 40 -5.28 7.96 12.76
CA GLY A 40 -5.51 8.19 14.18
C GLY A 40 -6.53 9.27 14.52
N SER A 41 -7.31 9.81 13.57
CA SER A 41 -8.36 10.81 13.88
C SER A 41 -9.52 10.24 14.72
N ASN A 42 -9.63 8.91 14.77
CA ASN A 42 -10.57 8.19 15.62
C ASN A 42 -10.02 7.91 17.03
N LEU A 43 -8.77 8.27 17.33
CA LEU A 43 -8.17 8.10 18.65
C LEU A 43 -8.44 9.33 19.52
N SER A 44 -8.73 9.11 20.80
CA SER A 44 -8.99 10.18 21.77
C SER A 44 -8.50 9.79 23.16
N GLY A 45 -8.36 10.77 24.06
CA GLY A 45 -7.84 10.51 25.41
C GLY A 45 -6.41 9.94 25.37
N LEU A 46 -6.16 8.87 26.12
CA LEU A 46 -4.85 8.20 26.18
C LEU A 46 -4.45 7.55 24.87
N ASP A 47 -5.41 7.18 24.02
CA ASP A 47 -5.14 6.57 22.71
C ASP A 47 -4.52 7.57 21.72
N SER A 48 -4.62 8.87 22.00
CA SER A 48 -3.95 9.93 21.22
C SER A 48 -2.43 9.73 21.15
N LEU A 49 -1.84 9.03 22.13
CA LEU A 49 -0.42 8.67 22.12
C LEU A 49 -0.05 7.76 20.94
N LEU A 50 -1.02 7.00 20.41
CA LEU A 50 -0.84 6.10 19.27
C LEU A 50 -1.04 6.79 17.91
N ILE A 51 -1.36 8.08 17.86
CA ILE A 51 -1.54 8.83 16.59
C ILE A 51 -0.28 8.76 15.73
N SER A 52 0.90 8.91 16.33
CA SER A 52 2.18 8.81 15.62
C SER A 52 2.38 7.42 15.00
N THR A 53 1.98 6.36 15.71
CA THR A 53 2.02 5.00 15.20
C THR A 53 1.00 4.81 14.08
N ALA A 54 -0.22 5.33 14.21
CA ALA A 54 -1.24 5.26 13.15
C ALA A 54 -0.78 5.93 11.85
N GLN A 55 -0.18 7.12 11.94
CA GLN A 55 0.40 7.83 10.80
C GLN A 55 1.56 7.06 10.18
N THR A 56 2.44 6.48 11.00
CA THR A 56 3.55 5.68 10.51
C THR A 56 3.04 4.43 9.79
N SER A 57 2.10 3.69 10.38
CA SER A 57 1.46 2.53 9.75
C SER A 57 0.78 2.91 8.43
N PHE A 58 0.15 4.08 8.35
CA PHE A 58 -0.43 4.59 7.11
C PHE A 58 0.63 4.83 6.05
N ASN A 59 1.77 5.41 6.42
CA ASN A 59 2.88 5.65 5.50
C ASN A 59 3.47 4.35 4.95
N TYR A 60 3.60 3.31 5.78
CA TYR A 60 4.04 1.97 5.34
C TYR A 60 3.07 1.34 4.35
N MET A 61 1.77 1.39 4.66
CA MET A 61 0.72 0.92 3.75
C MET A 61 0.75 1.67 2.43
N LEU A 62 0.83 3.01 2.47
CA LEU A 62 0.88 3.86 1.29
C LEU A 62 2.15 3.60 0.47
N ALA A 63 3.31 3.48 1.12
CA ALA A 63 4.57 3.17 0.44
C ALA A 63 4.48 1.81 -0.27
N GLY A 64 3.94 0.79 0.40
CA GLY A 64 3.68 -0.50 -0.22
C GLY A 64 2.76 -0.39 -1.44
N ALA A 65 1.66 0.36 -1.33
CA ALA A 65 0.72 0.57 -2.42
C ALA A 65 1.36 1.28 -3.62
N VAL A 66 2.14 2.32 -3.38
CA VAL A 66 2.85 3.07 -4.43
C VAL A 66 3.90 2.18 -5.11
N LEU A 67 4.69 1.43 -4.34
CA LEU A 67 5.68 0.50 -4.90
C LEU A 67 5.01 -0.62 -5.72
N GLY A 68 3.93 -1.20 -5.22
CA GLY A 68 3.16 -2.20 -5.94
C GLY A 68 2.57 -1.66 -7.24
N ALA A 69 2.03 -0.44 -7.23
CA ALA A 69 1.53 0.22 -8.43
C ALA A 69 2.63 0.46 -9.47
N ALA A 70 3.79 0.95 -9.03
CA ALA A 70 4.96 1.17 -9.89
C ALA A 70 5.43 -0.13 -10.54
N CYS A 71 5.59 -1.20 -9.76
CA CYS A 71 5.95 -2.52 -10.27
C CYS A 71 4.91 -3.08 -11.25
N GLY A 72 3.62 -2.96 -10.92
CA GLY A 72 2.52 -3.40 -11.80
C GLY A 72 2.49 -2.65 -13.12
N LEU A 73 2.70 -1.33 -13.10
CA LEU A 73 2.79 -0.51 -14.31
C LEU A 73 4.00 -0.90 -15.16
N VAL A 74 5.18 -1.06 -14.54
CA VAL A 74 6.40 -1.48 -15.24
C VAL A 74 6.20 -2.84 -15.90
N ALA A 75 5.67 -3.83 -15.18
CA ALA A 75 5.36 -5.15 -15.72
C ALA A 75 4.36 -5.06 -16.90
N GLY A 76 3.29 -4.28 -16.74
CA GLY A 76 2.29 -4.06 -17.78
C GLY A 76 2.84 -3.39 -19.04
N LEU A 77 3.78 -2.45 -18.87
CA LEU A 77 4.49 -1.80 -19.98
C LEU A 77 5.47 -2.74 -20.67
N MET A 78 6.23 -3.53 -19.92
CA MET A 78 7.14 -4.55 -20.48
C MET A 78 6.38 -5.58 -21.31
N MET A 79 5.22 -6.03 -20.83
CA MET A 79 4.39 -7.01 -21.54
C MET A 79 3.74 -6.42 -22.80
N SER A 80 3.36 -5.13 -22.77
CA SER A 80 2.81 -4.44 -23.95
C SER A 80 3.86 -4.21 -25.03
N ARG A 81 5.14 -4.04 -24.66
CA ARG A 81 6.26 -3.90 -25.61
C ARG A 81 6.64 -5.19 -26.34
N ARG A 82 6.27 -6.37 -25.80
CA ARG A 82 6.54 -7.67 -26.45
C ARG A 82 5.51 -8.05 -27.52
N ALA A 83 4.41 -7.32 -27.65
CA ALA A 83 3.34 -7.61 -28.60
C ALA A 83 3.59 -7.30 -30.10
N PRO A 84 4.55 -6.45 -30.56
CA PRO A 84 4.68 -6.16 -31.99
C PRO A 84 5.71 -7.02 -32.77
N GLN A 85 6.51 -7.89 -32.15
CA GLN A 85 7.69 -8.47 -32.82
C GLN A 85 7.52 -9.91 -33.35
N GLN A 86 6.30 -10.46 -33.35
CA GLN A 86 6.00 -11.80 -33.91
C GLN A 86 5.34 -11.77 -35.30
N ALA A 87 5.33 -10.61 -35.96
CA ALA A 87 4.82 -10.46 -37.32
C ALA A 87 5.87 -9.79 -38.21
N ALA A 88 6.98 -10.49 -38.47
CA ALA A 88 7.92 -10.19 -39.54
C ALA A 88 8.62 -11.48 -39.98
#